data_AF-A0A1Q3RKH2-F1
#
_entry.id   AF-A0A1Q3RKH2-F1
#
_cell.length_a   1.000
_cell.length_b   1.000
_cell.length_c   1.000
_cell.angle_alpha   90.00
_cell.angle_beta   90.00
_cell.angle_gamma   90.00
#
_symmetry.space_group_name_H-M   'P 1'
#
loop_
_entity.id
_entity.type
_entity.pdbx_description
1 polymer ?
#
loop_
_entity_poly.entity_id
_entity_poly.type
_entity_poly.pdbx_seq_one_letter_code
_entity_poly.pdbx_strand_id
1 'polypeptide(L)'
;MLIKCEKCGRFFGDDGNTLCSSCRITSRKFKSSGDPERDKFLTARDLVYDNPDISPQGIIDLMAEMGIDITIREIMKYVDEGRLTLNTIRDGNHCQRCGTKIGFGKYCDRCRFKIEQEGGASNANAPDIDTSGRVKMHISKK
;
A
#
# COMPACT_ATOMS: atom_id res chain seq x y z
N MET A 1 7.86 7.89 -25.46
CA MET A 1 9.23 7.55 -25.92
C MET A 1 9.95 6.83 -24.80
N LEU A 2 10.96 5.99 -25.06
CA LEU A 2 11.79 5.46 -23.97
C LEU A 2 12.99 6.39 -23.78
N ILE A 3 13.21 6.85 -22.55
CA ILE A 3 14.31 7.75 -22.18
C ILE A 3 15.23 7.08 -21.16
N LYS A 4 16.48 7.52 -21.11
CA LYS A 4 17.50 7.01 -20.18
C LYS A 4 17.46 7.79 -18.87
N CYS A 5 17.38 7.09 -17.73
CA CYS A 5 17.44 7.70 -16.40
C CYS A 5 18.81 8.34 -16.15
N GLU A 6 18.84 9.60 -15.73
CA GLU A 6 20.09 10.32 -15.45
C GLU A 6 20.86 9.74 -14.24
N LYS A 7 20.15 9.16 -13.26
CA LYS A 7 20.76 8.62 -12.03
C LYS A 7 21.28 7.19 -12.19
N CYS A 8 20.47 6.26 -12.72
CA CYS A 8 20.83 4.84 -12.83
C CYS A 8 21.11 4.35 -14.25
N GLY A 9 20.86 5.17 -15.28
CA GLY A 9 21.09 4.80 -16.67
C GLY A 9 20.08 3.80 -17.26
N ARG A 10 19.06 3.37 -16.51
CA ARG A 10 17.99 2.47 -17.00
C ARG A 10 17.04 3.17 -17.95
N PHE A 11 16.60 2.49 -19.01
CA PHE A 11 15.57 3.00 -19.90
C PHE A 11 14.17 2.84 -19.29
N PHE A 12 13.35 3.88 -19.33
CA PHE A 12 11.98 3.91 -18.80
C PHE A 12 11.06 4.75 -19.70
N GLY A 13 9.74 4.61 -19.50
CA GLY A 13 8.74 5.39 -20.24
C GLY A 13 8.86 6.88 -19.93
N ASP A 14 8.85 7.70 -20.98
CA ASP A 14 8.83 9.15 -20.89
C ASP A 14 7.48 9.64 -20.33
N ASP A 15 7.53 10.10 -19.08
CA ASP A 15 6.40 10.65 -18.30
C ASP A 15 6.70 12.11 -17.92
N GLY A 16 7.54 12.81 -18.70
CA GLY A 16 7.99 14.19 -18.44
C GLY A 16 9.01 14.32 -17.29
N ASN A 17 9.50 13.20 -16.75
CA ASN A 17 10.52 13.16 -15.69
C ASN A 17 11.86 12.64 -16.25
N THR A 18 12.99 13.19 -15.80
CA THR A 18 14.33 12.71 -16.23
C THR A 18 14.86 11.53 -15.41
N LEU A 19 14.19 11.22 -14.30
CA LEU A 19 14.50 10.11 -13.41
C LEU A 19 13.41 9.04 -13.49
N CYS A 20 13.81 7.77 -13.52
CA CYS A 20 12.87 6.66 -13.45
C CYS A 20 12.15 6.62 -12.09
N SER A 21 11.00 5.97 -12.01
CA SER A 21 10.18 5.88 -10.79
C SER A 21 11.00 5.41 -9.58
N SER A 22 11.82 4.36 -9.75
CA SER A 22 12.74 3.86 -8.70
C SER A 22 13.69 4.95 -8.21
N CYS A 23 14.38 5.65 -9.13
CA CYS A 23 15.33 6.71 -8.77
C CYS A 23 14.65 7.94 -8.17
N ARG A 24 13.43 8.27 -8.59
CA ARG A 24 12.63 9.34 -7.97
C ARG A 24 12.30 8.99 -6.53
N ILE A 25 11.95 7.73 -6.26
CA ILE A 25 11.66 7.26 -4.91
C ILE A 25 12.93 7.27 -4.04
N THR A 26 14.03 6.67 -4.50
CA THR A 26 15.28 6.61 -3.72
C THR A 26 15.97 7.95 -3.52
N SER A 27 15.63 8.96 -4.32
CA SER A 27 16.18 10.32 -4.16
C SER A 27 15.37 11.18 -3.19
N ARG A 28 14.24 10.70 -2.67
CA ARG A 28 13.48 11.44 -1.66
C ARG A 28 14.24 11.46 -0.33
N LYS A 29 14.38 12.66 0.25
CA LYS A 29 14.84 12.80 1.63
C LYS A 29 13.69 12.45 2.57
N PHE A 30 13.75 11.28 3.19
CA PHE A 30 12.86 10.95 4.30
C PHE A 30 13.23 11.77 5.53
N LYS A 31 12.24 12.39 6.19
CA LYS A 31 12.45 13.09 7.46
C LYS A 31 12.76 12.03 8.51
N SER A 32 14.02 11.97 8.95
CA SER A 32 14.39 11.06 10.04
C SER A 32 13.66 11.46 11.31
N SER A 33 13.03 10.48 11.92
CA SER A 33 12.25 10.64 13.14
C SER A 33 13.11 10.48 14.40
N GLY A 34 14.42 10.20 14.23
CA GLY A 34 15.34 9.88 15.32
C GLY A 34 15.25 8.43 15.81
N ASP A 35 14.29 7.66 15.30
CA ASP A 35 14.10 6.25 15.64
C ASP A 35 14.32 5.37 14.38
N PRO A 36 15.37 4.53 14.35
CA PRO A 36 15.76 3.81 13.14
C PRO A 36 14.70 2.78 12.70
N GLU A 37 13.94 2.22 13.63
CA GLU A 37 12.90 1.24 13.32
C GLU A 37 11.69 1.92 12.67
N ARG A 38 11.34 3.11 13.17
CA ARG A 38 10.30 3.95 12.56
C ARG A 38 10.68 4.42 11.16
N ASP A 39 11.93 4.85 10.97
CA ASP A 39 12.44 5.30 9.67
C ASP A 39 12.39 4.19 8.61
N LYS A 40 12.76 2.95 8.98
CA LYS A 40 12.58 1.76 8.13
C LYS A 40 11.12 1.59 7.71
N PHE A 41 10.21 1.55 8.68
CA PHE A 41 8.79 1.34 8.40
C PHE A 41 8.19 2.42 7.49
N LEU A 42 8.48 3.69 7.79
CA LEU A 42 7.97 4.82 6.99
C LEU A 42 8.46 4.73 5.55
N THR A 43 9.73 4.45 5.36
CA THR A 43 10.33 4.32 4.03
C THR A 43 9.72 3.16 3.25
N ALA A 44 9.53 2.00 3.90
CA ALA A 44 8.87 0.84 3.28
C ALA A 44 7.41 1.15 2.90
N ARG A 45 6.68 1.83 3.78
CA ARG A 45 5.29 2.24 3.53
C ARG A 45 5.19 3.18 2.34
N ASP A 46 6.06 4.18 2.24
CA ASP A 46 6.07 5.13 1.13
C ASP A 46 6.47 4.46 -0.20
N LEU A 47 7.40 3.50 -0.19
CA LEU A 47 7.74 2.67 -1.35
C LEU A 47 6.51 1.90 -1.89
N VAL A 48 5.75 1.31 -0.98
CA VAL A 48 4.54 0.53 -1.32
C VAL A 48 3.38 1.44 -1.73
N TYR A 49 3.27 2.63 -1.15
CA TYR A 49 2.26 3.62 -1.54
C TYR A 49 2.47 4.12 -2.98
N ASP A 50 3.73 4.41 -3.35
CA ASP A 50 4.06 4.85 -4.72
C ASP A 50 4.02 3.70 -5.74
N ASN A 51 4.25 2.48 -5.30
CA ASN A 51 4.25 1.30 -6.16
C ASN A 51 3.60 0.09 -5.45
N PRO A 52 2.26 -0.02 -5.47
CA PRO A 52 1.55 -1.08 -4.76
C PRO A 52 1.83 -2.49 -5.33
N ASP A 53 2.31 -2.57 -6.57
CA ASP A 53 2.73 -3.79 -7.25
C ASP A 53 4.23 -4.10 -7.06
N ILE A 54 4.89 -3.51 -6.06
CA ILE A 54 6.26 -3.85 -5.68
C ILE A 54 6.32 -5.17 -4.91
N SER A 55 7.24 -6.06 -5.29
CA SER A 55 7.47 -7.30 -4.56
C SER A 55 8.22 -7.06 -3.24
N PRO A 56 8.11 -7.94 -2.22
CA PRO A 56 8.88 -7.84 -0.99
C PRO A 56 10.38 -7.72 -1.26
N GLN A 57 10.89 -8.44 -2.26
CA GLN A 57 12.29 -8.37 -2.67
C GLN A 57 12.66 -7.02 -3.29
N GLY A 58 11.76 -6.41 -4.08
CA GLY A 58 11.98 -5.09 -4.66
C GLY A 58 12.08 -4.00 -3.61
N ILE A 59 11.28 -4.10 -2.52
CA ILE A 59 11.37 -3.17 -1.38
C ILE A 59 12.77 -3.24 -0.75
N ILE A 60 13.29 -4.44 -0.51
CA ILE A 60 14.62 -4.64 0.07
C ILE A 60 15.71 -4.00 -0.80
N ASP A 61 15.65 -4.23 -2.11
CA ASP A 61 16.63 -3.68 -3.07
C ASP A 61 16.63 -2.14 -3.04
N LEU A 62 15.45 -1.52 -3.14
CA LEU A 62 15.29 -0.08 -3.09
C LEU A 62 15.72 0.53 -1.73
N MET A 63 15.44 -0.16 -0.63
CA MET A 63 15.86 0.29 0.71
C MET A 63 17.37 0.15 0.91
N ALA A 64 17.98 -0.91 0.39
CA ALA A 64 19.43 -1.09 0.39
C ALA A 64 20.13 0.02 -0.41
N GLU A 65 19.58 0.45 -1.55
CA GLU A 65 20.08 1.62 -2.30
C GLU A 65 20.02 2.93 -1.48
N MET A 66 19.08 3.02 -0.53
CA MET A 66 18.96 4.14 0.41
C MET A 66 19.81 3.97 1.68
N GLY A 67 20.57 2.87 1.80
CA GLY A 67 21.38 2.56 2.98
C GLY A 67 20.57 2.05 4.18
N ILE A 68 19.34 1.57 3.95
CA ILE A 68 18.44 1.06 4.98
C ILE A 68 18.36 -0.46 4.83
N ASP A 69 18.88 -1.18 5.82
CA ASP A 69 18.79 -2.64 5.88
C ASP A 69 17.44 -3.09 6.46
N ILE A 70 16.72 -3.90 5.70
CA ILE A 70 15.47 -4.53 6.11
C ILE A 70 15.42 -5.96 5.57
N THR A 71 14.88 -6.86 6.38
CA THR A 71 14.72 -8.27 6.01
C THR A 71 13.32 -8.58 5.49
N ILE A 72 13.18 -9.65 4.69
CA ILE A 72 11.86 -10.16 4.26
C ILE A 72 10.97 -10.43 5.48
N ARG A 73 11.53 -10.93 6.59
CA ARG A 73 10.79 -11.23 7.82
C ARG A 73 10.18 -9.97 8.43
N GLU A 74 10.91 -8.85 8.47
CA GLU A 74 10.39 -7.57 8.95
C GLU A 74 9.27 -7.03 8.05
N ILE A 75 9.45 -7.11 6.73
CA ILE A 75 8.41 -6.70 5.77
C ILE A 75 7.13 -7.54 5.97
N MET A 76 7.28 -8.87 6.05
CA MET A 76 6.16 -9.78 6.27
C MET A 76 5.49 -9.54 7.63
N LYS A 77 6.25 -9.22 8.68
CA LYS A 77 5.70 -8.81 9.98
C LYS A 77 4.80 -7.59 9.83
N TYR A 78 5.22 -6.57 9.08
CA TYR A 78 4.38 -5.38 8.88
C TYR A 78 3.12 -5.66 8.06
N VAL A 79 3.18 -6.60 7.12
CA VAL A 79 2.01 -7.07 6.36
C VAL A 79 1.05 -7.85 7.26
N ASP A 80 1.57 -8.75 8.11
CA ASP A 80 0.78 -9.54 9.06
C ASP A 80 0.11 -8.64 10.13
N GLU A 81 0.83 -7.62 10.60
CA GLU A 81 0.31 -6.55 11.47
C GLU A 81 -0.72 -5.63 10.78
N GLY A 82 -0.93 -5.77 9.46
CA GLY A 82 -1.86 -4.94 8.68
C GLY A 82 -1.39 -3.49 8.48
N ARG A 83 -0.11 -3.21 8.72
CA ARG A 83 0.50 -1.88 8.58
C ARG A 83 1.01 -1.58 7.17
N LEU A 84 1.19 -2.63 6.36
CA LEU A 84 1.67 -2.59 4.98
C LEU A 84 0.77 -3.46 4.09
N THR A 85 0.47 -3.01 2.87
CA THR A 85 -0.42 -3.72 1.93
C THR A 85 0.26 -3.88 0.58
N LEU A 86 0.61 -5.12 0.23
CA LEU A 86 1.33 -5.45 -1.02
C LEU A 86 0.39 -6.16 -1.99
N ASN A 87 0.30 -5.66 -3.23
CA ASN A 87 -0.56 -6.28 -4.24
C ASN A 87 0.07 -7.51 -4.91
N THR A 88 1.38 -7.71 -4.75
CA THR A 88 2.15 -8.81 -5.38
C THR A 88 2.14 -10.12 -4.60
N ILE A 89 1.71 -10.12 -3.34
CA ILE A 89 1.51 -11.35 -2.57
C ILE A 89 0.16 -11.94 -3.03
N ARG A 90 0.12 -12.34 -4.32
CA ARG A 90 -1.08 -12.82 -5.02
C ARG A 90 -1.34 -14.31 -4.83
N ASP A 91 -0.41 -15.05 -4.24
CA ASP A 91 -0.73 -16.27 -3.51
C ASP A 91 -1.36 -15.88 -2.17
N GLY A 92 -2.52 -15.24 -2.29
CA GLY A 92 -3.22 -14.65 -1.17
C GLY A 92 -3.51 -15.69 -0.09
N ASN A 93 -3.43 -15.24 1.15
CA ASN A 93 -4.10 -15.96 2.22
C ASN A 93 -5.56 -16.19 1.82
N HIS A 94 -6.14 -17.29 2.26
CA HIS A 94 -7.56 -17.53 2.05
C HIS A 94 -8.28 -17.09 3.32
N CYS A 95 -9.35 -16.31 3.18
CA CYS A 95 -10.19 -15.94 4.31
C CYS A 95 -10.63 -17.23 5.03
N GLN A 96 -10.34 -17.34 6.32
CA GLN A 96 -10.59 -18.57 7.08
C GLN A 96 -12.10 -18.87 7.22
N ARG A 97 -12.97 -17.87 6.97
CA ARG A 97 -14.43 -17.99 7.05
C ARG A 97 -15.11 -18.26 5.70
N CYS A 98 -14.63 -17.70 4.60
CA CYS A 98 -15.30 -17.79 3.30
C CYS A 98 -14.40 -18.25 2.14
N GLY A 99 -13.12 -18.48 2.38
CA GLY A 99 -12.16 -18.94 1.37
C GLY A 99 -11.80 -17.92 0.29
N THR A 100 -12.31 -16.68 0.35
CA THR A 100 -11.95 -15.63 -0.62
C THR A 100 -10.47 -15.30 -0.49
N LYS A 101 -9.78 -15.16 -1.63
CA LYS A 101 -8.38 -14.70 -1.68
C LYS A 101 -8.28 -13.30 -1.07
N ILE A 102 -7.41 -13.14 -0.09
CA ILE A 102 -7.13 -11.88 0.59
C ILE A 102 -5.65 -11.53 0.42
N GLY A 103 -5.36 -10.24 0.24
CA GLY A 103 -3.98 -9.78 0.12
C GLY A 103 -3.20 -9.86 1.43
N PHE A 104 -3.89 -9.81 2.58
CA PHE A 104 -3.31 -9.90 3.92
C PHE A 104 -4.39 -10.21 4.98
N GLY A 105 -3.99 -10.66 6.17
CA GLY A 105 -4.87 -10.96 7.30
C GLY A 105 -5.47 -12.38 7.32
N LYS A 106 -6.34 -12.66 8.31
CA LYS A 106 -7.06 -13.95 8.48
C LYS A 106 -8.47 -13.96 7.89
N TYR A 107 -9.12 -12.80 7.82
CA TYR A 107 -10.49 -12.62 7.33
C TYR A 107 -10.54 -11.50 6.30
N CYS A 108 -11.35 -11.64 5.26
CA CYS A 108 -11.63 -10.54 4.32
C CYS A 108 -12.44 -9.43 5.00
N ASP A 109 -12.40 -8.21 4.47
CA ASP A 109 -13.12 -7.05 5.04
C ASP A 109 -14.61 -7.34 5.26
N ARG A 110 -15.24 -8.06 4.33
CA ARG A 110 -16.65 -8.48 4.46
C ARG A 110 -16.88 -9.40 5.66
N CYS A 111 -15.98 -10.35 5.88
CA CYS A 111 -16.08 -11.26 7.03
C CYS A 111 -15.72 -10.56 8.33
N ARG A 112 -14.72 -9.66 8.31
CA ARG A 112 -14.33 -8.87 9.47
C ARG A 112 -15.48 -7.98 9.94
N PHE A 113 -16.11 -7.26 9.02
CA PHE A 113 -17.28 -6.43 9.31
C PHE A 113 -18.45 -7.24 9.90
N LYS A 114 -18.69 -8.46 9.40
CA LYS A 114 -19.70 -9.35 9.99
C LYS A 114 -19.33 -9.80 11.39
N ILE A 115 -18.08 -10.17 11.64
CA ILE A 115 -17.59 -10.57 12.98
C ILE A 115 -17.73 -9.39 13.95
N GLU A 116 -17.36 -8.18 13.52
CA GLU A 116 -17.52 -6.95 14.31
C GLU A 116 -19.00 -6.67 14.62
N GLN A 117 -19.90 -6.91 13.65
CA GLN A 117 -21.34 -6.74 13.81
C GLN A 117 -22.01 -7.85 14.63
N GLU A 118 -21.49 -9.07 14.60
CA GLU A 118 -21.95 -10.22 15.38
C GLU A 118 -21.43 -10.16 16.83
N GLY A 119 -20.26 -9.55 17.05
CA GLY A 119 -19.64 -9.37 18.37
C GLY A 119 -20.05 -8.07 19.09
N GLY A 120 -20.59 -7.09 18.36
CA GLY A 120 -21.03 -5.80 18.89
C GLY A 120 -22.54 -5.62 18.78
N ALA A 121 -23.28 -6.06 19.79
CA ALA A 121 -24.68 -5.69 19.90
C ALA A 121 -24.84 -4.16 20.05
N SER A 122 -25.69 -3.58 19.20
CA SER A 122 -26.35 -2.26 19.30
C SER A 122 -25.57 -1.01 18.83
N ASN A 123 -25.74 -0.63 17.57
CA ASN A 123 -26.65 0.48 17.23
C ASN A 123 -26.74 0.69 15.70
N ALA A 124 -27.96 1.00 15.27
CA ALA A 124 -28.32 1.30 13.89
C ALA A 124 -27.54 2.52 13.34
N ASN A 125 -27.13 2.43 12.07
CA ASN A 125 -27.24 3.43 11.01
C ASN A 125 -26.27 3.05 9.89
N ALA A 126 -26.74 2.26 8.92
CA ALA A 126 -26.01 2.01 7.69
C ALA A 126 -26.24 3.20 6.73
N PRO A 127 -25.21 3.84 6.16
CA PRO A 127 -25.40 4.68 5.00
C PRO A 127 -25.60 3.78 3.77
N ASP A 128 -26.66 4.04 3.04
CA ASP A 128 -26.97 3.49 1.73
C ASP A 128 -25.86 3.85 0.73
N ILE A 129 -25.28 2.83 0.11
CA ILE A 129 -24.39 3.01 -1.05
C ILE A 129 -25.23 2.72 -2.30
N ASP A 130 -25.72 3.79 -2.93
CA ASP A 130 -26.34 3.75 -4.25
C ASP A 130 -25.26 3.63 -5.34
N THR A 131 -25.38 2.61 -6.19
CA THR A 131 -24.39 2.26 -7.23
C THR A 131 -24.77 2.88 -8.57
N SER A 132 -24.97 4.19 -8.63
CA SER A 132 -25.23 4.87 -9.92
C SER A 132 -24.69 6.30 -9.95
N GLY A 133 -23.55 6.45 -10.64
CA GLY A 133 -22.86 7.72 -10.86
C GLY A 133 -23.66 8.74 -11.67
N ARG A 134 -24.53 9.51 -11.01
CA ARG A 134 -24.99 10.82 -11.50
C ARG A 134 -25.38 11.72 -10.33
N VAL A 135 -24.50 12.65 -9.98
CA VAL A 135 -24.71 13.66 -8.92
C VAL A 135 -25.85 14.61 -9.34
N LYS A 136 -26.95 14.63 -8.56
CA LYS A 136 -27.97 15.69 -8.63
C LYS A 136 -27.54 16.83 -7.70
N MET A 137 -27.19 17.99 -8.26
CA MET A 137 -26.99 19.22 -7.50
C MET A 137 -28.36 19.83 -7.16
N HIS A 138 -28.66 20.01 -5.87
CA HIS A 138 -29.74 20.88 -5.42
C HIS A 138 -29.16 22.26 -5.10
N ILE A 139 -29.49 23.25 -5.94
CA ILE A 139 -29.28 24.67 -5.63
C ILE A 139 -30.38 25.10 -4.65
N SER A 140 -29.99 25.40 -3.41
CA SER A 140 -30.85 26.08 -2.46
C SER A 140 -30.71 27.59 -2.68
N LYS A 141 -31.73 28.20 -3.30
CA LYS A 141 -31.93 29.64 -3.27
C LYS A 141 -32.31 30.07 -1.85
N LYS A 142 -31.65 31.09 -1.32
CA LYS A 142 -32.29 32.09 -0.48
C LYS A 142 -31.61 33.44 -0.65
#